data_AF-A0AAV8XVU4-F1
#
_entry.id   AF-A0AAV8XVU4-F1
#
_cell.length_a   1.000
_cell.length_b   1.000
_cell.length_c   1.000
_cell.angle_alpha   90.00
_cell.angle_beta   90.00
_cell.angle_gamma   90.00
#
_symmetry.space_group_name_H-M   'P 1'
#
loop_
_entity.id
_entity.type
_entity.pdbx_description
1 polymer ?
#
loop_
_entity_poly.entity_id
_entity_poly.type
_entity_poly.pdbx_seq_one_letter_code
_entity_poly.pdbx_strand_id
1 'polypeptide(L)'
;MDEKLISEFMKTVNRKEAVITLQVYLELCEIKRYYDIKYSFTPTLNKISLTAKKFKDGPACVFLPITTNEDLNFLKMQNFLRSISQETLFLVIVHADSTCVYYQLANSLLEPTDMTAKHLRENKQEKLDNNLKKNQELLEQAALFGLRVTLKKDVKDETVENDR
;
A
#
# COMPACT_ATOMS: atom_id res chain seq x y z
N MET A 1 12.92 -11.62 -17.78
CA MET A 1 11.90 -12.39 -17.03
C MET A 1 12.63 -13.49 -16.30
N ASP A 2 12.42 -13.64 -15.00
CA ASP A 2 12.98 -14.76 -14.24
C ASP A 2 12.30 -16.07 -14.65
N GLU A 3 12.80 -16.70 -15.72
CA GLU A 3 12.26 -17.95 -16.27
C GLU A 3 12.19 -19.07 -15.23
N LYS A 4 13.12 -19.08 -14.27
CA LYS A 4 13.14 -20.04 -13.16
C LYS A 4 11.91 -19.90 -12.27
N LEU A 5 11.51 -18.69 -11.91
CA LEU A 5 10.38 -18.45 -11.00
C LEU A 5 9.05 -18.79 -11.70
N ILE A 6 8.91 -18.43 -12.98
CA ILE A 6 7.74 -18.82 -13.79
C ILE A 6 7.65 -20.33 -13.89
N SER A 7 8.78 -21.02 -14.14
CA SER A 7 8.80 -22.48 -14.22
C SER A 7 8.37 -23.14 -12.92
N GLU A 8 8.64 -22.51 -11.78
CA GLU A 8 8.21 -22.99 -10.47
C GLU A 8 6.71 -22.79 -10.25
N PHE A 9 6.17 -21.62 -10.59
CA PHE A 9 4.73 -21.36 -10.54
C PHE A 9 3.95 -22.26 -11.51
N MET A 10 4.49 -22.54 -12.69
CA MET A 10 3.86 -23.44 -13.65
C MET A 10 3.76 -24.90 -13.19
N LYS A 11 4.49 -25.31 -12.14
CA LYS A 11 4.32 -26.65 -11.54
C LYS A 11 3.03 -26.78 -10.75
N THR A 12 2.48 -25.67 -10.25
CA THR A 12 1.31 -25.67 -9.37
C THR A 12 0.08 -25.09 -10.03
N VAL A 13 0.22 -24.13 -10.94
CA VAL A 13 -0.90 -23.44 -11.60
C VAL A 13 -0.75 -23.33 -13.10
N ASN A 14 -1.85 -22.97 -13.76
CA ASN A 14 -1.89 -22.70 -15.19
C ASN A 14 -0.93 -21.58 -15.59
N ARG A 15 -0.44 -21.63 -16.85
CA ARG A 15 0.48 -20.62 -17.40
C ARG A 15 -0.01 -19.18 -17.23
N LYS A 16 -1.32 -18.94 -17.40
CA LYS A 16 -1.91 -17.62 -17.21
C LYS A 16 -1.67 -17.12 -15.78
N GLU A 17 -2.08 -17.90 -14.78
CA GLU A 17 -1.90 -17.58 -13.37
C GLU A 17 -0.43 -17.41 -12.98
N ALA A 18 0.47 -18.25 -13.50
CA ALA A 18 1.90 -18.13 -13.27
C ALA A 18 2.45 -16.77 -13.77
N VAL A 19 2.05 -16.33 -14.96
CA VAL A 19 2.49 -15.05 -15.54
C VAL A 19 1.93 -13.87 -14.75
N ILE A 20 0.66 -13.91 -14.37
CA ILE A 20 0.02 -12.84 -13.58
C ILE A 20 0.67 -12.75 -12.20
N THR A 21 0.91 -13.89 -11.56
CA THR A 21 1.58 -13.95 -10.26
C THR A 21 3.00 -13.39 -10.35
N LEU A 22 3.74 -13.73 -11.41
CA LEU A 22 5.06 -13.15 -11.63
C LEU A 22 5.00 -11.63 -11.81
N GLN A 23 4.04 -11.12 -12.57
CA GLN A 23 3.88 -9.68 -12.77
C GLN A 23 3.71 -8.96 -11.44
N VAL A 24 2.81 -9.46 -10.57
CA VAL A 24 2.60 -8.89 -9.23
C VAL A 24 3.84 -9.05 -8.34
N TYR A 25 4.53 -10.19 -8.43
CA TYR A 25 5.78 -10.41 -7.69
C TYR A 25 6.84 -9.37 -8.04
N LEU A 26 7.08 -9.14 -9.35
CA LEU A 26 8.04 -8.15 -9.81
C LEU A 26 7.64 -6.73 -9.39
N GLU A 27 6.35 -6.39 -9.47
CA GLU A 27 5.87 -5.08 -9.02
C GLU A 27 6.06 -4.87 -7.51
N LEU A 28 5.81 -5.91 -6.69
CA LEU A 28 6.07 -5.86 -5.25
C LEU A 28 7.56 -5.70 -4.94
N CYS A 29 8.43 -6.40 -5.67
CA CYS A 29 9.89 -6.33 -5.51
C CYS A 29 10.47 -4.98 -5.95
N GLU A 30 10.21 -4.59 -7.21
CA GLU A 30 10.97 -3.54 -7.90
C GLU A 30 10.34 -2.16 -7.71
N ILE A 31 9.00 -2.08 -7.81
CA ILE A 31 8.27 -0.82 -7.80
C ILE A 31 7.87 -0.46 -6.37
N LYS A 32 7.22 -1.38 -5.65
CA LYS A 32 6.71 -1.12 -4.30
C LYS A 32 7.75 -1.38 -3.20
N ARG A 33 8.84 -2.09 -3.51
CA ARG A 33 9.96 -2.39 -2.60
C ARG A 33 9.52 -3.08 -1.29
N TYR A 34 8.64 -4.06 -1.40
CA TYR A 34 8.26 -4.90 -0.27
C TYR A 34 9.40 -5.86 0.12
N TYR A 35 9.42 -6.24 1.39
CA TYR A 35 10.39 -7.16 1.98
C TYR A 35 9.77 -8.54 2.19
N ASP A 36 10.63 -9.57 2.30
CA ASP A 36 10.25 -10.95 2.65
C ASP A 36 9.10 -11.52 1.79
N ILE A 37 9.16 -11.33 0.47
CA ILE A 37 8.09 -11.80 -0.42
C ILE A 37 8.14 -13.33 -0.52
N LYS A 38 7.06 -13.98 -0.09
CA LYS A 38 6.83 -15.43 -0.13
C LYS A 38 5.61 -15.73 -0.97
N TYR A 39 5.56 -16.91 -1.57
CA TYR A 39 4.38 -17.38 -2.32
C TYR A 39 3.81 -18.65 -1.69
N SER A 40 2.50 -18.80 -1.80
CA SER A 40 1.73 -19.91 -1.24
C SER A 40 0.67 -20.32 -2.25
N PHE A 41 0.70 -21.59 -2.67
CA PHE A 41 -0.35 -22.15 -3.50
C PHE A 41 -1.53 -22.57 -2.62
N THR A 42 -2.72 -22.08 -2.93
CA THR A 42 -3.96 -22.43 -2.24
C THR A 42 -4.80 -23.35 -3.13
N PRO A 43 -4.86 -24.67 -2.86
CA PRO A 43 -5.54 -25.63 -3.74
C PRO A 43 -7.05 -25.37 -3.87
N THR A 44 -7.70 -24.86 -2.82
CA THR A 44 -9.14 -24.57 -2.83
C THR A 44 -9.52 -23.48 -3.83
N LEU A 45 -8.61 -22.53 -4.06
CA LEU A 45 -8.80 -21.43 -4.99
C LEU A 45 -8.12 -21.68 -6.34
N ASN A 46 -7.25 -22.70 -6.41
CA ASN A 46 -6.34 -22.94 -7.52
C ASN A 46 -5.54 -21.68 -7.93
N LYS A 47 -5.11 -20.90 -6.93
CA LYS A 47 -4.40 -19.62 -7.11
C LYS A 47 -3.17 -19.56 -6.21
N ILE A 48 -2.18 -18.80 -6.66
CA ILE A 48 -1.01 -18.45 -5.85
C ILE A 48 -1.30 -17.13 -5.14
N SER A 49 -1.10 -17.12 -3.83
CA SER A 49 -1.10 -15.90 -3.01
C SER A 49 0.35 -15.50 -2.71
N LEU A 50 0.60 -14.20 -2.64
CA LEU A 50 1.90 -13.64 -2.30
C LEU A 50 1.80 -12.98 -0.93
N THR A 51 2.68 -13.33 -0.01
CA THR A 51 2.76 -12.70 1.31
C THR A 51 4.01 -11.85 1.37
N ALA A 52 3.87 -10.57 1.72
CA ALA A 52 4.99 -9.64 1.73
C ALA A 52 4.84 -8.60 2.84
N LYS A 53 5.96 -8.07 3.34
CA LYS A 53 5.96 -7.03 4.37
C LYS A 53 6.33 -5.67 3.79
N LYS A 54 5.63 -4.62 4.19
CA LYS A 54 5.95 -3.24 3.77
C LYS A 54 7.22 -2.70 4.44
N PHE A 55 7.49 -3.15 5.66
CA PHE A 55 8.67 -2.81 6.46
C PHE A 55 9.29 -4.10 6.99
N LYS A 56 10.59 -4.12 7.28
CA LYS A 56 11.31 -5.34 7.72
C LYS A 56 10.65 -6.03 8.92
N ASP A 57 10.24 -5.23 9.90
CA ASP A 57 9.59 -5.68 11.15
C ASP A 57 8.08 -5.44 11.15
N GLY A 58 7.50 -5.11 9.99
CA GLY A 58 6.06 -4.83 9.86
C GLY A 58 5.21 -6.10 9.73
N PRO A 59 3.88 -5.97 9.88
CA PRO A 59 2.96 -7.06 9.60
C PRO A 59 3.05 -7.46 8.12
N ALA A 60 2.92 -8.76 7.86
CA ALA A 60 2.86 -9.28 6.52
C ALA A 60 1.45 -9.07 5.94
N CYS A 61 1.40 -8.64 4.69
CA CYS A 61 0.18 -8.47 3.92
C CYS A 61 0.09 -9.59 2.88
N VAL A 62 -1.12 -10.10 2.63
CA VAL A 62 -1.37 -11.08 1.58
C VAL A 62 -1.92 -10.39 0.34
N PHE A 63 -1.37 -10.73 -0.81
CA PHE A 63 -1.72 -10.22 -2.13
C PHE A 63 -2.22 -11.38 -2.98
N LEU A 64 -3.41 -11.23 -3.56
CA LEU A 64 -4.03 -12.20 -4.43
C LEU A 64 -4.13 -11.62 -5.86
N PRO A 65 -3.32 -12.12 -6.80
CA PRO A 65 -3.38 -11.70 -8.21
C PRO A 65 -4.66 -12.20 -8.89
N ILE A 66 -5.33 -11.33 -9.63
CA ILE A 66 -6.45 -11.65 -10.52
C ILE A 66 -6.34 -10.89 -11.83
N THR A 67 -6.97 -11.41 -12.89
CA THR A 67 -7.07 -10.66 -14.16
C THR A 67 -8.33 -9.84 -14.24
N THR A 68 -8.27 -8.75 -15.00
CA THR A 68 -9.46 -7.99 -15.43
C THR A 68 -10.49 -8.80 -16.22
N ASN A 69 -10.09 -9.90 -16.85
CA ASN A 69 -10.96 -10.78 -17.63
C ASN A 69 -11.66 -11.86 -16.79
N GLU A 70 -11.37 -11.94 -15.48
CA GLU A 70 -11.95 -12.94 -14.60
C GLU A 70 -13.24 -12.41 -13.97
N ASP A 71 -14.33 -13.17 -14.05
CA ASP A 71 -15.60 -12.79 -13.43
C ASP A 71 -15.45 -12.73 -11.91
N LEU A 72 -15.46 -11.51 -11.36
CA LEU A 72 -15.40 -11.26 -9.92
C LEU A 72 -16.80 -10.95 -9.40
N ASN A 73 -17.29 -11.81 -8.50
CA ASN A 73 -18.54 -11.58 -7.79
C ASN A 73 -18.30 -11.56 -6.28
N PHE A 74 -19.28 -11.06 -5.53
CA PHE A 74 -19.18 -10.94 -4.08
C PHE A 74 -18.91 -12.28 -3.38
N LEU A 75 -19.54 -13.36 -3.84
CA LEU A 75 -19.36 -14.69 -3.26
C LEU A 75 -17.92 -15.21 -3.42
N LYS A 76 -17.30 -14.98 -4.59
CA LYS A 76 -15.90 -15.31 -4.85
C LYS A 76 -14.96 -14.51 -3.95
N MET A 77 -15.20 -13.19 -3.81
CA MET A 77 -14.41 -12.35 -2.91
C MET A 77 -14.50 -12.83 -1.45
N GLN A 78 -15.69 -13.22 -1.00
CA GLN A 78 -15.86 -13.79 0.34
C GLN A 78 -15.14 -15.14 0.49
N ASN A 79 -15.17 -15.98 -0.55
CA ASN A 79 -14.44 -17.25 -0.57
C ASN A 79 -12.91 -17.05 -0.51
N PHE A 80 -12.39 -15.98 -1.11
CA PHE A 80 -10.96 -15.62 -1.01
C PHE A 80 -10.57 -15.33 0.43
N LEU A 81 -11.34 -14.46 1.12
CA LEU A 81 -11.10 -14.13 2.53
C LEU A 81 -11.17 -15.37 3.43
N ARG A 82 -12.18 -16.23 3.23
CA ARG A 82 -12.35 -17.48 3.99
C ARG A 82 -11.21 -18.48 3.77
N SER A 83 -10.78 -18.67 2.53
CA SER A 83 -9.75 -19.67 2.21
C SER A 83 -8.37 -19.28 2.72
N ILE A 84 -8.07 -17.97 2.71
CA ILE A 84 -6.77 -17.44 3.13
C ILE A 84 -6.71 -17.25 4.67
N SER A 85 -7.85 -17.36 5.37
CA SER A 85 -7.95 -17.23 6.84
C SER A 85 -7.31 -15.94 7.37
N GLN A 86 -7.39 -14.85 6.59
CA GLN A 86 -6.93 -13.52 6.95
C GLN A 86 -8.12 -12.57 7.07
N GLU A 87 -8.06 -11.62 8.01
CA GLU A 87 -9.10 -10.59 8.15
C GLU A 87 -9.11 -9.62 6.98
N THR A 88 -7.93 -9.35 6.42
CA THR A 88 -7.74 -8.46 5.27
C THR A 88 -6.84 -9.10 4.22
N LEU A 89 -7.11 -8.82 2.94
CA LEU A 89 -6.25 -9.22 1.83
C LEU A 89 -6.23 -8.14 0.77
N PHE A 90 -5.14 -8.04 0.02
CA PHE A 90 -5.04 -7.16 -1.14
C PHE A 90 -5.36 -7.93 -2.41
N LEU A 91 -6.46 -7.58 -3.07
CA LEU A 91 -6.77 -8.05 -4.40
C LEU A 91 -5.99 -7.22 -5.42
N VAL A 92 -5.13 -7.88 -6.20
CA VAL A 92 -4.29 -7.22 -7.20
C VAL A 92 -4.85 -7.52 -8.57
N ILE A 93 -5.49 -6.52 -9.17
CA ILE A 93 -6.10 -6.63 -10.50
C ILE A 93 -5.06 -6.27 -11.54
N VAL A 94 -4.70 -7.24 -12.37
CA VAL A 94 -3.74 -7.09 -13.46
C VAL A 94 -4.49 -6.95 -14.78
N HIS A 95 -4.25 -5.83 -15.46
CA HIS A 95 -4.77 -5.57 -16.80
C HIS A 95 -3.83 -6.10 -17.89
N ALA A 96 -4.32 -6.20 -19.13
CA ALA A 96 -3.55 -6.77 -20.24
C ALA A 96 -2.32 -5.92 -20.64
N ASP A 97 -2.33 -4.63 -20.30
CA ASP A 97 -1.21 -3.71 -20.48
C ASP A 97 -0.20 -3.73 -19.32
N SER A 98 -0.27 -4.74 -18.45
CA SER A 98 0.57 -4.90 -17.27
C SER A 98 0.34 -3.88 -16.15
N THR A 99 -0.72 -3.07 -16.22
CA THR A 99 -1.13 -2.20 -15.10
C THR A 99 -1.68 -3.04 -13.96
N CYS A 100 -1.16 -2.84 -12.74
CA CYS A 100 -1.71 -3.46 -11.53
C CYS A 100 -2.43 -2.44 -10.64
N VAL A 101 -3.65 -2.80 -10.22
CA VAL A 101 -4.45 -2.01 -9.28
C VAL A 101 -4.67 -2.81 -8.02
N TYR A 102 -4.44 -2.19 -6.86
CA TYR A 102 -4.49 -2.85 -5.56
C TYR A 102 -5.74 -2.40 -4.81
N TYR A 103 -6.61 -3.35 -4.50
CA TYR A 103 -7.79 -3.13 -3.66
C TYR A 103 -7.65 -3.90 -2.36
N GLN A 104 -7.86 -3.23 -1.23
CA GLN A 104 -7.91 -3.91 0.06
C GLN A 104 -9.32 -4.45 0.29
N LEU A 105 -9.43 -5.76 0.47
CA LEU A 105 -10.64 -6.43 0.91
C LEU A 105 -10.53 -6.72 2.40
N ALA A 106 -11.64 -6.55 3.11
CA ALA A 106 -11.78 -6.88 4.51
C ALA A 106 -13.08 -7.64 4.75
N ASN A 107 -13.06 -8.56 5.71
CA ASN A 107 -14.26 -9.31 6.09
C ASN A 107 -15.23 -8.47 6.95
N SER A 108 -14.74 -7.42 7.59
CA SER A 108 -15.51 -6.51 8.43
C SER A 108 -15.64 -5.13 7.78
N LEU A 109 -16.57 -4.33 8.31
CA LEU A 109 -16.64 -2.91 8.00
C LEU A 109 -15.44 -2.23 8.68
N LEU A 110 -14.43 -1.86 7.90
CA LEU A 110 -13.34 -1.02 8.36
C LEU A 110 -13.82 0.43 8.40
N GLU A 111 -13.50 1.12 9.49
CA GLU A 111 -13.60 2.57 9.49
C GLU A 111 -12.71 3.13 8.39
N PRO A 112 -13.19 4.10 7.60
CA PRO A 112 -12.39 4.70 6.54
C PRO A 112 -11.17 5.36 7.17
N THR A 113 -10.02 4.69 7.07
CA THR A 113 -8.74 5.27 7.44
C THR A 113 -8.35 6.24 6.34
N ASP A 114 -8.61 7.52 6.59
CA ASP A 114 -8.15 8.67 5.82
C ASP A 114 -8.11 8.52 4.27
N MET A 115 -9.28 8.43 3.64
CA MET A 115 -9.47 9.03 2.30
C MET A 115 -9.17 10.56 2.31
N THR A 116 -8.97 11.15 3.50
CA THR A 116 -8.62 12.53 3.82
C THR A 116 -7.12 12.85 3.79
N ALA A 117 -6.22 11.90 3.56
CA ALA A 117 -4.77 12.18 3.59
C ALA A 117 -4.26 13.13 2.49
N LYS A 118 -5.01 13.32 1.39
CA LYS A 118 -4.70 14.39 0.41
C LYS A 118 -5.03 15.77 0.97
N HIS A 119 -6.21 15.95 1.58
CA HIS A 119 -6.60 17.21 2.21
C HIS A 119 -5.77 17.54 3.45
N LEU A 120 -5.29 16.55 4.21
CA LEU A 120 -4.36 16.77 5.33
C LEU A 120 -2.96 17.19 4.89
N ARG A 121 -2.49 16.75 3.70
CA ARG A 121 -1.22 17.21 3.11
C ARG A 121 -1.34 18.64 2.62
N GLU A 122 -2.43 18.98 1.94
CA GLU A 122 -2.76 20.37 1.57
C GLU A 122 -2.78 21.26 2.82
N ASN A 123 -3.41 20.79 3.90
CA ASN A 123 -3.48 21.54 5.16
C ASN A 123 -2.10 21.72 5.83
N LYS A 124 -1.19 20.74 5.76
CA LYS A 124 0.20 20.92 6.25
C LYS A 124 0.98 21.95 5.42
N GLN A 125 0.78 21.96 4.10
CA GLN A 125 1.45 22.87 3.19
C GLN A 125 0.90 24.29 3.32
N GLU A 126 -0.41 24.45 3.44
CA GLU A 126 -1.07 25.73 3.75
C GLU A 126 -0.69 26.26 5.14
N LYS A 127 -0.60 25.38 6.16
CA LYS A 127 -0.11 25.77 7.49
C LYS A 127 1.34 26.23 7.45
N LEU A 128 2.17 25.61 6.61
CA LEU A 128 3.57 26.00 6.41
C LEU A 128 3.66 27.35 5.70
N ASP A 129 2.91 27.54 4.61
CA ASP A 129 2.85 28.80 3.86
C ASP A 129 2.32 29.96 4.71
N ASN A 130 1.29 29.70 5.53
CA ASN A 130 0.78 30.69 6.48
C ASN A 130 1.81 31.03 7.56
N ASN A 131 2.60 30.06 8.03
CA ASN A 131 3.69 30.31 8.98
C ASN A 131 4.83 31.11 8.35
N LEU A 132 5.17 30.84 7.10
CA LEU A 132 6.17 31.62 6.36
C LEU A 132 5.71 33.07 6.14
N LYS A 133 4.44 33.28 5.76
CA LYS A 133 3.85 34.62 5.61
C LYS A 133 3.83 35.39 6.93
N LYS A 134 3.41 34.76 8.03
CA LYS A 134 3.37 35.41 9.36
C LYS A 134 4.74 35.82 9.88
N ASN A 135 5.78 35.06 9.52
CA ASN A 135 7.15 35.31 9.98
C ASN A 135 8.03 35.95 8.88
N GLN A 136 7.42 36.50 7.82
CA GLN A 136 8.14 37.00 6.66
C GLN A 136 9.14 38.11 7.02
N GLU A 137 8.72 39.13 7.78
CA GLU A 137 9.59 40.23 8.18
C GLU A 137 10.80 39.75 8.99
N LEU A 138 10.59 38.76 9.87
CA LEU A 138 11.64 38.19 10.70
C LEU A 138 12.65 37.38 9.87
N LEU A 139 12.17 36.65 8.87
CA LEU A 139 13.01 35.92 7.92
C LEU A 139 13.83 36.87 7.04
N GLU A 140 13.21 37.97 6.56
CA GLU A 140 13.88 38.99 5.75
C GLU A 140 14.98 39.71 6.54
N GLN A 141 14.70 40.11 7.78
CA GLN A 141 15.71 40.71 8.66
C GLN A 141 16.84 39.73 8.96
N ALA A 142 16.53 38.47 9.30
CA ALA A 142 17.56 37.48 9.56
C ALA A 142 18.44 37.20 8.34
N ALA A 143 17.87 37.18 7.13
CA ALA A 143 18.63 37.05 5.90
C ALA A 143 19.55 38.26 5.66
N LEU A 144 19.07 39.48 5.92
CA LEU A 144 19.85 40.71 5.78
C LEU A 144 21.04 40.74 6.75
N PHE A 145 20.87 40.24 7.97
CA PHE A 145 21.91 40.20 9.01
C PHE A 145 22.72 38.89 9.05
N GLY A 146 22.44 37.93 8.15
CA GLY A 146 23.14 36.65 8.07
C GLY A 146 22.92 35.73 9.28
N LEU A 147 21.80 35.86 9.99
CA LEU A 147 21.48 35.14 11.22
C LEU A 147 20.67 33.87 10.93
N ARG A 148 20.94 32.81 11.70
CA ARG A 148 20.13 31.58 11.66
C ARG A 148 18.87 31.77 12.52
N VAL A 149 17.71 31.47 11.93
CA VAL A 149 16.41 31.53 12.62
C VAL A 149 15.75 30.17 12.62
N THR A 150 15.20 29.81 13.77
CA THR A 150 14.33 28.64 13.93
C THR A 150 12.92 29.13 14.27
N LEU A 151 11.94 28.81 13.42
CA LEU A 151 10.54 29.14 13.68
C LEU A 151 9.99 28.25 14.80
N LYS A 152 9.28 28.85 15.76
CA LYS A 152 8.62 28.10 16.84
C LYS A 152 7.44 27.31 16.26
N LYS A 153 7.33 26.04 16.63
CA LYS A 153 6.19 25.19 16.26
C LYS A 153 4.98 25.55 17.12
N ASP A 154 3.83 25.80 16.51
CA ASP A 154 2.58 26.06 17.24
C ASP A 154 2.21 24.83 18.09
N VAL A 155 2.06 25.03 19.41
CA VAL A 155 1.91 23.98 20.44
C VAL A 155 0.51 23.33 20.46
N LYS A 156 -0.33 23.55 19.44
CA LYS A 156 -1.74 23.10 19.49
C LYS A 156 -1.99 21.63 19.12
N ASP A 157 -0.98 20.87 18.74
CA ASP A 157 -1.15 19.49 18.25
C ASP A 157 -0.85 18.38 19.29
N GLU A 158 -0.62 18.69 20.58
CA GLU A 158 -0.23 17.67 21.59
C GLU A 158 -1.25 17.38 22.72
N THR A 159 -2.51 17.81 22.62
CA THR A 159 -3.52 17.57 23.69
C THR A 159 -4.63 16.56 23.35
N VAL A 160 -4.46 15.71 22.33
CA VAL A 160 -5.41 14.60 22.07
C VAL A 160 -4.66 13.28 21.96
N GLU A 161 -3.87 12.94 22.98
CA GLU A 161 -3.36 11.59 23.17
C GLU A 161 -2.98 11.39 24.65
N ASN A 162 -3.99 11.42 25.52
CA ASN A 162 -3.97 10.80 26.85
C ASN A 162 -5.37 10.91 27.46
N ASP A 163 -6.25 10.00 27.04
CA ASP A 163 -7.29 9.41 27.89
C ASP A 163 -7.97 8.27 27.12
N ARG A 164 -7.44 7.05 27.33
CA ARG A 164 -8.17 5.78 27.38
C ARG A 164 -7.22 4.63 27.69
#